data_AF-A0A8W8KBP3-F1
#
_entry.id   AF-A0A8W8KBP3-F1
#
_cell.length_a   1.000
_cell.length_b   1.000
_cell.length_c   1.000
_cell.angle_alpha   90.00
_cell.angle_beta   90.00
_cell.angle_gamma   90.00
#
_symmetry.space_group_name_H-M   'P 1'
#
loop_
_entity.id
_entity.type
_entity.pdbx_description
1 polymer ?
#
loop_
_entity_poly.entity_id
_entity_poly.type
_entity_poly.pdbx_seq_one_letter_code
_entity_poly.pdbx_strand_id
1 'polypeptide(L)'
;LIPKYGLEATLYLDSKTVTFEYDEQEHTQTCGEKVFRVFDRVIVQLTIDQSNLQHLKLQTKLVEPKIEGFSVPPSTPSETSDEPPLKKKKKT
;
A
#
# COMPACT_ATOMS: atom_id res chain seq x y z
N LEU A 1 -0.25 8.99 -3.70
CA LEU A 1 0.70 8.89 -4.81
C LEU A 1 1.90 8.04 -4.39
N ILE A 2 2.41 7.17 -5.27
CA ILE A 2 3.58 6.33 -5.05
C ILE A 2 4.62 6.68 -6.13
N PRO A 3 5.46 7.70 -5.89
CA PRO A 3 6.30 8.30 -6.93
C PRO A 3 7.24 7.31 -7.61
N LYS A 4 7.79 6.35 -6.85
CA LYS A 4 8.74 5.34 -7.37
C LYS A 4 8.21 4.55 -8.57
N TYR A 5 6.89 4.33 -8.63
CA TYR A 5 6.25 3.55 -9.68
C TYR A 5 5.34 4.39 -10.59
N GLY A 6 5.23 5.71 -10.34
CA GLY A 6 4.27 6.56 -11.04
C GLY A 6 2.81 6.12 -10.84
N LEU A 7 2.49 5.49 -9.72
CA LEU A 7 1.16 4.94 -9.44
C LEU A 7 0.40 5.79 -8.44
N GLU A 8 -0.89 5.95 -8.70
CA GLU A 8 -1.86 6.42 -7.71
C GLU A 8 -2.62 5.23 -7.16
N ALA A 9 -2.88 5.26 -5.85
CA ALA A 9 -3.52 4.15 -5.17
C ALA A 9 -4.37 4.69 -4.03
N THR A 10 -5.56 4.10 -3.87
CA THR A 10 -6.53 4.49 -2.85
C THR A 10 -6.36 3.62 -1.62
N LEU A 11 -6.19 4.24 -0.46
CA LEU A 11 -6.27 3.59 0.84
C LEU A 11 -7.68 3.78 1.39
N TYR A 12 -8.40 2.69 1.57
CA TYR A 12 -9.73 2.72 2.17
C TYR A 12 -9.60 2.72 3.69
N LEU A 13 -10.14 3.76 4.34
CA LEU A 13 -10.15 3.92 5.80
C LEU A 13 -11.38 3.26 6.44
N ASP A 14 -11.85 2.16 5.85
CA ASP A 14 -12.99 1.39 6.37
C ASP A 14 -12.45 0.24 7.22
N SER A 15 -12.81 0.23 8.49
CA SER A 15 -12.50 -0.86 9.40
C SER A 15 -13.62 -1.07 10.41
N LYS A 16 -13.84 -2.33 10.76
CA LYS A 16 -14.75 -2.70 11.86
C LYS A 16 -14.12 -2.45 13.23
N THR A 17 -12.80 -2.29 13.29
CA THR A 17 -12.03 -2.24 14.54
C THR A 17 -11.60 -0.83 14.94
N VAL A 18 -11.51 0.09 13.98
CA VAL A 18 -11.04 1.45 14.22
C VAL A 18 -11.94 2.45 13.51
N THR A 19 -12.13 3.61 14.13
CA THR A 19 -12.90 4.72 13.58
C THR A 19 -11.95 5.83 13.14
N PHE A 20 -12.19 6.37 11.96
CA PHE A 20 -11.54 7.57 11.47
C PHE A 20 -12.54 8.73 11.53
N GLU A 21 -12.15 9.82 12.15
CA GLU A 21 -12.92 11.06 12.21
C GLU A 21 -12.38 12.03 11.15
N TYR A 22 -13.27 12.51 10.30
CA TYR A 22 -12.93 13.47 9.26
C TYR A 22 -13.21 14.89 9.72
N ASP A 23 -12.19 15.75 9.67
CA ASP A 23 -12.31 17.19 9.87
C ASP A 23 -12.44 17.89 8.51
N GLU A 24 -13.61 18.47 8.24
CA GLU A 24 -13.90 19.15 6.98
C GLU A 24 -13.18 20.50 6.83
N GLN A 25 -12.83 21.18 7.93
CA GLN A 25 -12.18 22.48 7.88
C GLN A 25 -10.69 22.33 7.55
N GLU A 26 -10.04 21.39 8.22
CA GLU A 26 -8.60 21.16 8.07
C GLU A 26 -8.28 20.09 7.00
N HIS A 27 -9.29 19.42 6.45
CA HIS A 27 -9.16 18.28 5.53
C HIS A 27 -8.25 17.17 6.09
N THR A 28 -8.47 16.82 7.36
CA THR A 28 -7.67 15.79 8.05
C THR A 28 -8.50 14.57 8.42
N GLN A 29 -7.83 13.42 8.51
CA GLN A 29 -8.42 12.18 9.00
C GLN A 29 -7.70 11.79 10.29
N THR A 30 -8.43 11.65 11.40
CA THR A 30 -7.85 11.36 12.71
C THR A 30 -8.29 10.00 13.22
N CYS A 31 -7.34 9.22 13.74
CA CYS A 31 -7.60 7.95 14.40
C CYS A 31 -6.76 7.87 15.68
N GLY A 32 -7.41 8.05 16.83
CA GLY A 32 -6.74 8.17 18.13
C GLY A 32 -5.73 9.32 18.13
N GLU A 33 -4.45 9.01 18.34
CA GLU A 33 -3.36 10.00 18.36
C GLU A 33 -2.75 10.29 16.98
N LYS A 34 -3.19 9.58 15.92
CA LYS A 34 -2.63 9.75 14.57
C LYS A 34 -3.54 10.63 13.73
N VAL A 35 -2.97 11.70 13.19
CA VAL A 35 -3.65 12.63 12.28
C VAL A 35 -2.99 12.49 10.92
N PHE A 36 -3.79 12.25 9.89
CA PHE A 36 -3.36 12.24 8.49
C PHE A 36 -3.71 13.57 7.85
N ARG A 37 -2.70 14.20 7.28
CA ARG A 37 -2.81 15.43 6.51
C ARG A 37 -2.45 15.18 5.06
N VAL A 38 -2.94 16.05 4.19
CA VAL A 38 -2.52 16.04 2.79
C VAL A 38 -1.01 16.23 2.73
N PHE A 39 -0.35 15.47 1.85
CA PHE A 39 1.12 15.43 1.67
C PHE A 39 1.94 14.76 2.78
N ASP A 40 1.29 14.17 3.79
CA ASP A 40 2.02 13.33 4.74
C ASP A 40 2.63 12.11 4.04
N ARG A 41 3.88 11.82 4.43
CA ARG A 41 4.54 10.60 3.98
C ARG A 41 4.00 9.42 4.77
N VAL A 42 3.47 8.44 4.05
CA VAL A 42 3.02 7.16 4.59
C VAL A 42 3.78 6.00 3.95
N ILE A 43 3.91 4.90 4.68
CA ILE A 43 4.41 3.63 4.13
C ILE A 43 3.20 2.72 3.91
N VAL A 44 3.05 2.24 2.69
CA VAL A 44 1.97 1.34 2.30
C VAL A 44 2.52 0.05 1.72
N GLN A 45 1.79 -1.03 1.94
CA GLN A 45 1.98 -2.30 1.25
C GLN A 45 1.01 -2.36 0.07
N LEU A 46 1.53 -2.77 -1.09
CA LEU A 46 0.74 -3.01 -2.30
C LEU A 46 0.59 -4.51 -2.52
N THR A 47 -0.59 -4.93 -2.97
CA THR A 47 -0.87 -6.32 -3.34
C THR A 47 -1.88 -6.33 -4.48
N ILE A 48 -1.79 -7.34 -5.35
CA ILE A 48 -2.79 -7.55 -6.39
C ILE A 48 -3.79 -8.59 -5.86
N ASP A 49 -5.05 -8.18 -5.72
CA ASP A 49 -6.14 -9.12 -5.50
C ASP A 49 -6.50 -9.79 -6.84
N GLN A 50 -6.34 -11.11 -6.88
CA GLN A 50 -6.57 -11.96 -8.05
C GLN A 50 -7.83 -12.83 -7.89
N SER A 51 -8.69 -12.55 -6.90
CA SER A 51 -9.94 -13.27 -6.69
C SER A 51 -10.86 -13.28 -7.92
N ASN A 52 -10.80 -12.22 -8.75
CA ASN A 52 -11.41 -12.15 -10.07
C ASN A 52 -10.34 -11.95 -11.15
N LEU A 53 -10.05 -13.00 -11.92
CA LEU A 53 -8.99 -12.98 -12.93
C LEU A 53 -9.22 -11.96 -14.06
N GLN A 54 -10.47 -11.59 -14.35
CA GLN A 54 -10.79 -10.57 -15.36
C GLN A 54 -10.66 -9.15 -14.79
N HIS A 55 -10.74 -9.00 -13.47
CA HIS A 55 -10.77 -7.71 -12.78
C HIS A 55 -9.74 -7.72 -11.66
N LEU A 56 -8.46 -7.79 -12.04
CA LEU A 56 -7.36 -7.66 -11.10
C LEU A 56 -7.43 -6.28 -10.42
N LYS A 57 -7.38 -6.28 -9.08
CA LYS A 57 -7.52 -5.05 -8.30
C LYS A 57 -6.26 -4.78 -7.50
N LEU A 58 -5.72 -3.56 -7.61
CA LEU A 58 -4.66 -3.10 -6.73
C LEU A 58 -5.25 -2.83 -5.33
N GLN A 59 -4.80 -3.61 -4.35
CA GLN A 59 -5.14 -3.43 -2.95
C GLN A 59 -3.98 -2.74 -2.23
N THR A 60 -4.30 -1.74 -1.42
CA THR A 60 -3.35 -1.04 -0.56
C THR A 60 -3.65 -1.31 0.90
N LYS A 61 -2.60 -1.43 1.71
CA LYS A 61 -2.71 -1.57 3.17
C LYS A 61 -1.70 -0.63 3.82
N LEU A 62 -2.09 -0.01 4.93
CA LEU A 62 -1.21 0.89 5.68
C LEU A 62 -0.17 0.09 6.46
N VAL A 63 1.09 0.51 6.41
CA VAL A 63 2.18 -0.03 7.25
C VAL A 63 2.55 1.01 8.30
N GLU A 64 2.91 2.22 7.86
CA GLU A 64 3.22 3.36 8.74
C GLU A 64 2.44 4.61 8.33
N PRO A 65 1.90 5.39 9.30
CA PRO A 65 1.98 5.17 10.76
C PRO A 65 1.22 3.92 11.22
N LYS A 66 1.72 3.28 12.28
CA LYS A 66 1.08 2.07 12.82
C LYS A 66 -0.17 2.46 13.60
N ILE A 67 -1.30 1.88 13.19
CA ILE A 67 -2.60 1.98 13.85
C ILE A 67 -2.99 0.56 14.26
N GLU A 68 -3.23 0.37 15.55
CA GLU A 68 -3.62 -0.93 16.08
C GLU A 68 -4.96 -1.37 15.48
N GLY A 69 -5.03 -2.62 15.01
CA GLY A 69 -6.23 -3.14 14.37
C GLY A 69 -6.47 -2.68 12.93
N PHE A 70 -5.59 -1.86 12.33
CA PHE A 70 -5.71 -1.40 10.94
C PHE A 70 -4.44 -1.59 10.11
N SER A 71 -3.28 -1.19 10.64
CA SER A 71 -2.01 -1.31 9.92
C SER A 71 -1.51 -2.76 9.90
N VAL A 72 -0.81 -3.12 8.82
CA VAL A 72 -0.17 -4.42 8.63
C VAL A 72 1.33 -4.36 8.89
N PRO A 73 1.96 -5.48 9.31
CA PRO A 73 3.42 -5.52 9.40
C PRO A 73 4.06 -5.32 8.02
N PRO A 74 5.28 -4.77 7.94
CA PRO A 74 5.98 -4.64 6.68
C PRO A 74 6.19 -6.02 6.04
N SER A 75 5.93 -6.11 4.74
CA SER A 75 6.26 -7.33 3.98
C SER A 75 7.77 -7.49 3.94
N THR A 76 8.28 -8.65 4.37
CA THR A 76 9.67 -9.03 4.10
C THR A 76 9.90 -8.99 2.60
N PRO A 77 10.95 -8.33 2.10
CA PRO A 77 11.25 -8.36 0.68
C PRO A 77 11.54 -9.82 0.30
N SER A 78 10.60 -10.44 -0.40
CA SER A 78 10.93 -11.60 -1.23
C SER A 78 11.92 -11.10 -2.26
N GLU A 79 13.12 -11.67 -2.29
CA GLU A 79 14.11 -11.46 -3.34
C GLU A 79 13.51 -11.86 -4.70
N THR A 80 12.74 -10.98 -5.33
CA THR A 80 12.42 -11.11 -6.74
C THR A 80 13.67 -10.70 -7.49
N SER A 81 14.36 -11.71 -7.98
CA SER A 81 15.49 -11.68 -8.90
C SER A 81 15.18 -10.76 -10.09
N ASP A 82 15.59 -9.50 -10.01
CA ASP A 82 15.78 -8.63 -11.17
C ASP A 82 17.14 -8.98 -11.81
N GLU A 83 17.34 -10.24 -12.17
CA GLU A 83 18.47 -10.65 -13.00
C GLU A 83 17.92 -10.95 -14.41
N PRO A 84 18.39 -10.25 -15.46
CA PRO A 84 17.93 -10.50 -16.81
C PRO A 84 18.30 -11.93 -17.23
N PRO A 85 17.44 -12.64 -17.99
CA PRO A 85 17.69 -14.03 -18.35
C PRO A 85 18.99 -14.15 -19.16
N LEU A 86 19.96 -14.89 -18.62
CA LEU A 86 21.20 -15.26 -19.29
C LEU A 86 20.88 -15.95 -20.63
N LYS A 87 21.27 -15.31 -21.74
CA LYS A 87 21.13 -15.85 -23.10
C LYS A 87 21.80 -17.22 -23.17
N LYS A 88 21.02 -18.28 -23.43
CA LYS A 88 21.56 -19.62 -23.74
C LYS A 88 22.44 -19.52 -24.99
N LYS A 89 23.74 -19.79 -24.84
CA LYS A 89 24.68 -19.91 -25.97
C LYS A 89 24.27 -21.12 -26.82
N LYS A 90 24.08 -20.89 -28.12
CA LYS A 90 23.84 -21.94 -29.13
C LYS A 90 25.08 -22.85 -29.16
N LYS A 91 24.88 -24.13 -28.87
CA LYS A 91 25.94 -25.15 -28.97
C LYS A 91 26.19 -25.40 -30.46
N THR A 92 27.42 -25.15 -30.91
CA THR A 92 27.95 -25.55 -32.22
C THR A 92 28.14 -27.06 -32.26
#